data_AF-A0A2T2MZ98-F1
#
_entry.id   AF-A0A2T2MZ98-F1
#
_cell.length_a   1.000
_cell.length_b   1.000
_cell.length_c   1.000
_cell.angle_alpha   90.00
_cell.angle_beta   90.00
_cell.angle_gamma   90.00
#
_symmetry.space_group_name_H-M   'P 1'
#
loop_
_entity.id
_entity.type
_entity.pdbx_description
1 polymer ?
#
loop_
_entity_poly.entity_id
_entity_poly.type
_entity_poly.pdbx_seq_one_letter_code
_entity_poly.pdbx_strand_id
1 'polypeptide(L)'
;MRWYKMAEKLGWGSLCLLPYDVVSNYWVEQALSSAEWDIWIGVAQRTNPDAIAAGRELDAWLGAECIAGGSIAEREMLQIEADVSGRVEEVMDGED
;
A
#
# COMPACT_ATOMS: atom_id res chain seq x y z
N MET A 1 9.99 12.34 8.16
CA MET A 1 10.08 11.68 6.83
C MET A 1 8.70 11.71 6.18
N ARG A 2 8.57 12.11 4.91
CA ARG A 2 7.26 12.28 4.24
C ARG A 2 6.52 10.96 4.00
N TRP A 3 7.27 9.90 3.71
CA TRP A 3 6.79 8.53 3.66
C TRP A 3 6.11 8.06 4.94
N TYR A 4 6.73 8.35 6.09
CA TYR A 4 6.17 8.01 7.40
C TYR A 4 4.79 8.67 7.61
N LYS A 5 4.65 9.95 7.24
CA LYS A 5 3.38 10.67 7.35
C LYS A 5 2.29 10.07 6.47
N MET A 6 2.64 9.58 5.29
CA MET A 6 1.71 8.87 4.42
C MET A 6 1.29 7.55 5.03
N ALA A 7 2.24 6.73 5.49
CA ALA A 7 1.96 5.46 6.13
C ALA A 7 1.08 5.63 7.38
N GLU A 8 1.31 6.67 8.19
CA GLU A 8 0.49 6.98 9.36
C GLU A 8 -0.97 7.33 8.98
N LYS A 9 -1.20 7.98 7.83
CA LYS A 9 -2.53 8.38 7.40
C LYS A 9 -3.27 7.31 6.61
N LEU A 10 -2.57 6.63 5.72
CA LEU A 10 -3.16 5.71 4.74
C LEU A 10 -2.98 4.23 5.13
N GLY A 11 -2.08 3.93 6.07
CA GLY A 11 -1.65 2.57 6.40
C GLY A 11 -0.30 2.24 5.77
N TRP A 12 0.47 1.37 6.39
CA TRP A 12 1.78 0.94 5.90
C TRP A 12 1.66 0.11 4.62
N GLY A 13 0.63 -0.74 4.52
CA GLY A 13 0.33 -1.52 3.33
C GLY A 13 0.02 -0.67 2.11
N SER A 14 -0.39 0.59 2.28
CA SER A 14 -0.57 1.51 1.14
C SER A 14 0.72 1.75 0.36
N LEU A 15 1.89 1.61 0.99
CA LEU A 15 3.19 1.74 0.33
C LEU A 15 3.46 0.62 -0.67
N CYS A 16 2.89 -0.57 -0.46
CA CYS A 16 3.01 -1.70 -1.37
C CYS A 16 2.18 -1.53 -2.65
N LEU A 17 1.20 -0.61 -2.63
CA LEU A 17 0.31 -0.33 -3.75
C LEU A 17 0.77 0.88 -4.58
N LEU A 18 1.89 1.51 -4.20
CA LEU A 18 2.41 2.65 -4.94
C LEU A 18 3.32 2.20 -6.08
N PRO A 19 3.02 2.63 -7.32
CA PRO A 19 3.93 2.43 -8.44
C PRO A 19 5.20 3.26 -8.20
N TYR A 20 6.30 2.57 -7.89
CA TYR A 20 7.60 3.19 -7.56
C TYR A 20 8.17 4.05 -8.70
N ASP A 21 7.88 3.66 -9.94
CA ASP A 21 8.26 4.36 -11.16
C ASP A 21 7.53 5.70 -11.34
N VAL A 22 6.30 5.81 -10.81
CA VAL A 22 5.50 7.04 -10.87
C VAL A 22 5.74 7.91 -9.63
N VAL A 23 5.74 7.30 -8.43
CA VAL A 23 5.87 7.99 -7.14
C VAL A 23 7.26 7.80 -6.58
N SER A 24 8.24 8.49 -7.17
CA SER A 24 9.64 8.39 -6.78
C SER A 24 9.97 9.12 -5.46
N ASN A 25 11.05 8.69 -4.80
CA ASN A 25 11.62 9.41 -3.65
C ASN A 25 11.94 10.87 -3.97
N TYR A 26 12.44 11.16 -5.17
CA TYR A 26 12.71 12.53 -5.58
C TYR A 26 11.44 13.37 -5.59
N TRP A 27 10.36 12.84 -6.16
CA TRP A 27 9.09 13.55 -6.20
C TRP A 27 8.52 13.79 -4.79
N VAL A 28 8.53 12.75 -3.95
CA VAL A 28 8.03 12.82 -2.57
C VAL A 28 8.88 13.72 -1.69
N GLU A 29 10.21 13.73 -1.82
CA GLU A 29 11.09 14.44 -0.87
C GLU A 29 11.57 15.82 -1.35
N GLN A 30 11.67 16.02 -2.67
CA GLN A 30 12.28 17.23 -3.26
C GLN A 30 11.31 18.06 -4.10
N ALA A 31 10.40 17.43 -4.85
CA ALA A 31 9.55 18.16 -5.79
C ALA A 31 8.34 18.83 -5.11
N LEU A 32 7.69 18.14 -4.18
CA LEU A 32 6.55 18.70 -3.45
C LEU A 32 7.00 19.50 -2.23
N SER A 33 6.23 20.50 -1.83
CA SER A 33 6.29 21.07 -0.49
C SER A 33 5.54 20.17 0.52
N SER A 34 5.73 20.41 1.82
CA SER A 34 5.00 19.65 2.86
C SER A 34 3.48 19.86 2.80
N ALA A 35 3.02 21.03 2.35
CA ALA A 35 1.61 21.33 2.21
C ALA A 35 1.00 20.62 0.99
N GLU A 36 1.71 20.59 -0.13
CA GLU A 36 1.27 19.88 -1.33
C GLU A 36 1.25 18.36 -1.10
N TRP A 37 2.20 17.84 -0.31
CA TRP A 37 2.18 16.44 0.12
C TRP A 37 0.93 16.10 0.93
N ASP A 38 0.51 16.97 1.84
CA ASP A 38 -0.72 16.76 2.62
C ASP A 38 -1.98 16.78 1.77
N ILE A 39 -2.02 17.67 0.77
CA ILE A 39 -3.11 17.71 -0.21
C ILE A 39 -3.14 16.41 -1.02
N TRP A 40 -1.97 15.94 -1.49
CA TRP A 40 -1.87 14.72 -2.27
C TRP A 40 -2.34 13.49 -1.47
N ILE A 41 -1.92 13.34 -0.22
CA ILE A 41 -2.43 12.27 0.67
C ILE A 41 -3.96 12.35 0.78
N GLY A 42 -4.51 13.55 0.97
CA GLY A 42 -5.96 13.75 1.04
C GLY A 42 -6.71 13.46 -0.26
N VAL A 43 -6.08 13.67 -1.42
CA VAL A 43 -6.63 13.27 -2.72
C VAL A 43 -6.60 11.75 -2.84
N ALA A 44 -5.45 11.10 -2.62
CA ALA A 44 -5.30 9.65 -2.68
C ALA A 44 -6.32 8.94 -1.79
N GLN A 45 -6.57 9.48 -0.58
CA GLN A 45 -7.58 8.96 0.33
C GLN A 45 -9.01 8.98 -0.21
N ARG A 46 -9.36 10.00 -0.98
CA ARG A 46 -10.70 10.17 -1.53
C ARG A 46 -10.88 9.42 -2.84
N THR A 47 -9.83 9.31 -3.65
CA THR A 47 -9.91 8.73 -4.99
C THR A 47 -9.72 7.22 -5.00
N ASN A 48 -9.01 6.66 -4.02
CA ASN A 48 -8.69 5.23 -3.96
C ASN A 48 -9.04 4.61 -2.60
N PRO A 49 -10.31 4.69 -2.16
CA PRO A 49 -10.72 4.18 -0.85
C PRO A 49 -10.47 2.67 -0.71
N ASP A 50 -10.67 1.89 -1.78
CA ASP A 50 -10.50 0.43 -1.75
C ASP A 50 -9.03 0.02 -1.59
N ALA A 51 -8.11 0.71 -2.27
CA ALA A 51 -6.67 0.49 -2.09
C ALA A 51 -6.23 0.76 -0.65
N ILE A 52 -6.81 1.77 -0.01
CA ILE A 52 -6.53 2.10 1.39
C ILE A 52 -7.15 1.10 2.33
N ALA A 53 -8.36 0.62 2.04
CA ALA A 53 -8.99 -0.46 2.81
C ALA A 53 -8.12 -1.72 2.75
N ALA A 54 -7.73 -2.16 1.56
CA ALA A 54 -6.84 -3.31 1.35
C ALA A 54 -5.49 -3.12 2.06
N GLY A 55 -4.88 -1.94 1.95
CA GLY A 55 -3.63 -1.63 2.66
C GLY A 55 -3.77 -1.72 4.19
N ARG A 56 -4.92 -1.32 4.75
CA ARG A 56 -5.21 -1.42 6.19
C ARG A 56 -5.51 -2.85 6.64
N GLU A 57 -6.16 -3.65 5.80
CA GLU A 57 -6.34 -5.08 6.04
C GLU A 57 -4.99 -5.80 6.08
N LEU A 58 -4.09 -5.45 5.17
CA LEU A 58 -2.71 -5.92 5.20
C LEU A 58 -1.99 -5.50 6.50
N ASP A 59 -2.14 -4.25 6.94
CA ASP A 59 -1.58 -3.79 8.22
C ASP A 59 -2.12 -4.58 9.41
N ALA A 60 -3.43 -4.84 9.44
CA ALA A 60 -4.06 -5.62 10.50
C ALA A 60 -3.56 -7.07 10.50
N TRP A 61 -3.42 -7.68 9.32
CA TRP A 61 -2.85 -9.00 9.16
C TRP A 61 -1.36 -9.05 9.50
N LEU A 62 -0.58 -7.99 9.28
CA LEU A 62 0.83 -7.92 9.68
C LEU A 62 0.99 -7.70 11.18
N GLY A 63 0.11 -6.89 11.79
CA GLY A 63 0.26 -6.47 13.18
C GLY A 63 1.49 -5.60 13.44
N ALA A 64 1.52 -4.97 14.61
CA ALA A 64 2.54 -3.98 14.96
C ALA A 64 3.98 -4.53 14.98
N GLU A 65 4.16 -5.79 15.37
CA GLU A 65 5.48 -6.43 15.43
C GLU A 65 6.08 -6.62 14.03
N CYS A 66 5.33 -7.18 13.07
CA CYS A 66 5.84 -7.40 11.73
C CYS A 66 6.03 -6.07 10.99
N ILE A 67 5.15 -5.07 11.20
CA ILE A 67 5.33 -3.70 10.69
C ILE A 67 6.64 -3.08 11.20
N ALA A 68 7.04 -3.36 12.44
CA ALA A 68 8.32 -2.92 13.01
C ALA A 68 9.54 -3.70 12.49
N GLY A 69 9.36 -4.62 11.53
CA GLY A 69 10.42 -5.45 10.95
C GLY A 69 10.51 -6.84 11.56
N GLY A 70 9.54 -7.27 12.36
CA GLY A 70 9.42 -8.64 12.86
C GLY A 70 9.17 -9.68 11.76
N SER A 71 9.38 -10.96 12.08
CA SER A 71 9.15 -12.07 11.16
C SER A 71 7.66 -12.26 10.86
N ILE A 72 7.33 -12.65 9.63
CA ILE A 72 5.98 -13.07 9.21
C ILE A 72 5.84 -14.60 9.10
N ALA A 73 6.89 -15.36 9.40
CA ALA A 73 6.96 -16.81 9.11
C ALA A 73 5.91 -17.65 9.85
N GLU A 74 5.46 -17.20 11.02
CA GLU A 74 4.46 -17.89 11.85
C GLU A 74 3.03 -17.38 11.61
N ARG A 75 2.85 -16.40 10.72
CA ARG A 75 1.51 -15.89 10.41
C ARG A 75 0.78 -16.83 9.45
N GLU A 76 -0.50 -17.03 9.74
CA GLU A 76 -1.40 -17.69 8.81
C GLU A 76 -1.42 -16.92 7.49
N MET A 77 -1.44 -17.64 6.36
CA MET A 77 -1.47 -17.03 5.04
C MET A 77 -2.68 -16.09 4.92
N LEU A 78 -2.45 -14.85 4.49
CA LEU A 78 -3.54 -13.94 4.17
C LEU A 78 -4.30 -14.46 2.95
N GLN A 79 -5.58 -14.78 3.14
CA GLN A 79 -6.44 -15.32 2.09
C GLN A 79 -7.52 -14.30 1.73
N ILE A 80 -7.83 -14.22 0.44
CA ILE A 80 -9.00 -13.49 -0.04
C ILE A 80 -10.12 -14.52 -0.15
N GLU A 81 -11.12 -14.40 0.72
CA GLU A 81 -12.38 -15.16 0.58
C GLU A 81 -13.20 -14.55 -0.55
N ALA A 82 -12.76 -14.79 -1.78
CA ALA A 82 -13.57 -14.49 -2.94
C ALA A 82 -14.39 -15.75 -3.22
N ASP A 83 -15.72 -15.63 -3.23
CA ASP A 83 -16.64 -16.71 -3.67
C ASP A 83 -16.57 -16.87 -5.20
N VAL A 84 -15.34 -17.03 -5.70
CA VAL A 84 -15.01 -17.09 -7.12
C VAL A 84 -15.02 -18.56 -7.48
N SER A 85 -16.15 -19.00 -8.02
CA SER A 85 -16.22 -20.26 -8.77
C SER A 85 -15.44 -20.09 -10.07
N GLY A 86 -14.11 -20.20 -9.98
CA GLY A 86 -13.21 -19.98 -11.11
C GLY A 86 -11.75 -20.25 -10.76
N ARG A 87 -11.00 -20.79 -11.71
CA ARG A 87 -9.57 -21.05 -11.57
C ARG A 87 -8.83 -19.71 -11.65
N VAL A 88 -8.05 -19.38 -10.62
CA VAL A 88 -7.12 -18.24 -10.69
C VAL A 88 -5.97 -18.65 -11.62
N GLU A 89 -5.87 -18.01 -12.78
CA GLU A 89 -4.76 -18.17 -13.71
C GLU A 89 -3.88 -16.91 -13.65
N GLU A 90 -2.58 -17.11 -13.54
CA GLU A 90 -1.58 -16.04 -13.60
C GLU A 90 -1.62 -15.44 -15.01
N VAL A 91 -2.00 -14.17 -15.13
CA VAL A 91 -1.93 -13.45 -16.39
C VAL A 91 -0.46 -13.12 -16.62
N MET A 92 0.17 -13.80 -17.58
CA MET A 92 1.50 -13.41 -18.03
C MET A 92 1.42 -11.99 -18.59
N ASP A 93 2.26 -11.09 -18.09
CA ASP A 93 2.47 -9.79 -18.71
C ASP A 93 2.86 -10.01 -20.18
N GLY A 94 2.10 -9.43 -21.10
CA GLY A 94 2.42 -9.49 -22.52
C GLY A 94 3.75 -8.79 -22.77
N GLU A 95 4.62 -9.40 -23.58
CA GLU A 95 5.76 -8.69 -24.15
C GLU A 95 5.25 -7.59 -25.10
N ASP A 96 5.78 -6.38 -24.89
CA ASP A 96 5.71 -5.11 -25.64
C ASP A 96 4.60 -4.08 -25.35
#